data_AF-A0A424PER2-F1
#
_entry.id   AF-A0A424PER2-F1
#
_cell.length_a   1.000
_cell.length_b   1.000
_cell.length_c   1.000
_cell.angle_alpha   90.00
_cell.angle_beta   90.00
_cell.angle_gamma   90.00
#
_symmetry.space_group_name_H-M   'P 1'
#
loop_
_entity.id
_entity.type
_entity.pdbx_description
1 polymer ?
#
loop_
_entity_poly.entity_id
_entity_poly.type
_entity_poly.pdbx_seq_one_letter_code
_entity_poly.pdbx_strand_id
1 'polypeptide(L)'
;NALNGIFNKRILNIRDSIGKIFVPGRLPGSFLITERAFRPYFYKVFLDGKQGYLTKGTWEVKNDFMAGPFVNYMISDTINKRIIVLEGFAFAPSVSKREYMFELNTILNTFKLKN
;
A
#
# COMPACT_ATOMS: atom_id res chain seq x y z
N ASN A 1 -17.27 -7.93 -5.88
CA ASN A 1 -15.89 -8.10 -6.37
C ASN A 1 -14.84 -8.12 -5.26
N ALA A 2 -15.10 -8.81 -4.14
CA ALA A 2 -14.15 -8.92 -3.04
C ALA A 2 -13.38 -10.24 -3.16
N LEU A 3 -12.06 -10.16 -3.15
CA LEU A 3 -11.19 -11.32 -2.93
C LEU A 3 -11.50 -11.92 -1.55
N ASN A 4 -11.27 -13.22 -1.39
CA ASN A 4 -11.50 -13.96 -0.14
C ASN A 4 -10.89 -13.19 1.06
N GLY A 5 -11.64 -13.04 2.16
CA GLY A 5 -11.25 -12.21 3.31
C GLY A 5 -9.91 -12.57 3.95
N ILE A 6 -9.47 -13.82 3.82
CA ILE A 6 -8.14 -14.28 4.26
C ILE A 6 -7.03 -13.60 3.44
N PHE A 7 -7.23 -13.47 2.13
CA PHE A 7 -6.25 -12.87 1.22
C PHE A 7 -6.09 -11.37 1.48
N ASN A 8 -7.20 -10.65 1.68
CA ASN A 8 -7.19 -9.22 2.00
C ASN A 8 -6.43 -8.95 3.31
N LYS A 9 -6.67 -9.77 4.36
CA LYS A 9 -5.93 -9.67 5.62
C LYS A 9 -4.44 -9.88 5.42
N ARG A 10 -4.04 -10.83 4.57
CA ARG A 10 -2.63 -11.12 4.30
C ARG A 10 -1.90 -9.94 3.67
N ILE A 11 -2.50 -9.26 2.69
CA ILE A 11 -1.92 -8.04 2.08
C ILE A 11 -1.66 -6.99 3.16
N LEU A 12 -2.66 -6.70 4.00
CA LEU A 12 -2.52 -5.68 5.05
C LEU A 12 -1.48 -6.06 6.10
N ASN A 13 -1.41 -7.34 6.49
CA ASN A 13 -0.44 -7.80 7.47
C ASN A 13 1.00 -7.73 6.95
N ILE A 14 1.23 -8.05 5.68
CA ILE A 14 2.55 -7.88 5.04
C ILE A 14 2.93 -6.40 5.02
N ARG A 15 2.02 -5.53 4.59
CA ARG A 15 2.23 -4.08 4.56
C ARG A 15 2.58 -3.53 5.94
N ASP A 16 1.79 -3.84 6.96
CA ASP A 16 2.02 -3.36 8.32
C ASP A 16 3.33 -3.90 8.90
N SER A 17 3.74 -5.12 8.54
CA SER A 17 5.04 -5.67 8.94
C SER A 17 6.19 -4.86 8.35
N ILE A 18 6.08 -4.42 7.10
CA ILE A 18 7.09 -3.57 6.44
C ILE A 18 7.06 -2.16 7.05
N GLY A 19 5.87 -1.57 7.20
CA GLY A 19 5.68 -0.24 7.79
C GLY A 19 6.24 -0.14 9.21
N LYS A 20 6.04 -1.18 10.03
CA LYS A 20 6.62 -1.25 11.38
C LYS A 20 8.15 -1.18 11.41
N ILE A 21 8.81 -1.76 10.41
CA ILE A 21 10.28 -1.86 10.36
C ILE A 21 10.88 -0.62 9.70
N PHE A 22 10.27 -0.11 8.63
CA PHE A 22 10.89 0.88 7.74
C PHE A 22 10.26 2.27 7.80
N VAL A 23 9.09 2.44 8.42
CA VAL A 23 8.40 3.73 8.54
C VAL A 23 8.07 4.02 10.02
N PRO A 24 9.09 4.36 10.83
CA PRO A 24 8.87 4.72 12.22
C PRO A 24 8.09 6.03 12.32
N GLY A 25 7.25 6.13 13.34
CA GLY A 25 6.56 7.36 13.69
C GLY A 25 7.44 8.26 14.57
N ARG A 26 6.91 9.45 14.89
CA ARG A 26 7.63 10.47 15.67
C ARG A 26 7.85 10.07 17.14
N LEU A 27 6.97 9.23 17.69
CA LEU A 27 6.98 8.86 19.10
C LEU A 27 7.62 7.47 19.28
N PRO A 28 8.27 7.19 20.43
CA PRO A 28 8.77 5.86 20.72
C PRO A 28 7.67 4.80 20.60
N GLY A 29 7.92 3.78 19.78
CA GLY A 29 6.95 2.69 19.55
C GLY A 29 5.77 3.08 18.64
N SER A 30 5.79 4.24 17.99
CA SER A 30 4.85 4.57 16.92
C SER A 30 5.41 4.20 15.55
N PHE A 31 4.54 3.73 14.66
CA PHE A 31 4.92 3.27 13.32
C PHE A 31 3.70 3.21 12.39
N LEU A 32 3.96 3.25 11.09
CA LEU A 32 2.90 3.24 10.08
C LEU A 32 2.21 1.87 10.00
N ILE A 33 0.87 1.89 10.02
CA ILE A 33 -0.01 0.74 9.78
C ILE A 33 -1.14 1.13 8.81
N THR A 34 -1.88 0.15 8.28
CA THR A 34 -3.16 0.40 7.61
C THR A 34 -4.25 0.69 8.65
N GLU A 35 -5.02 1.75 8.42
CA GLU A 35 -6.20 2.09 9.23
C GLU A 35 -7.18 0.91 9.25
N ARG A 36 -7.57 0.47 10.44
CA ARG A 36 -8.43 -0.71 10.62
C ARG A 36 -9.92 -0.38 10.71
N ALA A 37 -10.28 0.89 10.90
CA ALA A 37 -11.66 1.35 11.01
C ALA A 37 -12.43 1.26 9.67
N PHE A 38 -11.74 1.51 8.55
CA PHE A 38 -12.33 1.44 7.22
C PHE A 38 -11.71 0.30 6.40
N ARG A 39 -12.54 -0.38 5.61
CA ARG A 39 -12.07 -1.46 4.73
C ARG A 39 -11.36 -0.86 3.51
N PRO A 40 -10.08 -1.22 3.26
CA PRO A 40 -9.41 -0.85 2.02
C PRO A 40 -10.11 -1.46 0.79
N TYR A 41 -9.91 -0.83 -0.35
CA TYR A 41 -10.36 -1.31 -1.64
C TYR A 41 -9.29 -2.20 -2.28
N PHE A 42 -9.70 -3.33 -2.84
CA PHE A 42 -8.81 -4.30 -3.47
C PHE A 42 -9.26 -4.54 -4.91
N TYR A 43 -8.31 -4.47 -5.84
CA TYR A 43 -8.53 -4.69 -7.26
C TYR A 43 -7.51 -5.68 -7.81
N LYS A 44 -7.95 -6.61 -8.66
CA LYS A 44 -7.02 -7.37 -9.50
C LYS A 44 -6.44 -6.42 -10.55
N VAL A 45 -5.14 -6.51 -10.78
CA VAL A 45 -4.44 -5.71 -11.80
C VAL A 45 -3.49 -6.58 -12.60
N PHE A 46 -3.19 -6.12 -13.80
CA PHE A 46 -2.16 -6.70 -14.65
C PHE A 46 -1.16 -5.58 -14.98
N LEU A 47 0.06 -5.72 -14.48
CA LEU A 47 1.11 -4.70 -14.58
C LEU A 47 2.38 -5.36 -15.10
N ASP A 48 2.96 -4.79 -16.15
CA ASP A 48 4.21 -5.30 -16.75
C ASP A 48 4.16 -6.81 -17.09
N GLY A 49 3.05 -7.26 -17.68
CA GLY A 49 2.86 -8.67 -18.06
C GLY A 49 2.59 -9.62 -16.88
N LYS A 50 2.45 -9.12 -15.66
CA LYS A 50 2.33 -9.91 -14.43
C LYS A 50 1.00 -9.65 -13.73
N GLN A 51 0.42 -10.69 -13.17
CA GLN A 51 -0.77 -10.56 -12.32
C GLN A 51 -0.39 -9.98 -10.97
N GLY A 52 -1.28 -9.16 -10.42
CA GLY A 52 -1.10 -8.58 -9.11
C GLY A 52 -2.37 -8.01 -8.51
N TYR A 53 -2.19 -7.29 -7.42
CA TYR A 53 -3.27 -6.67 -6.66
C TYR A 53 -2.97 -5.23 -6.36
N LEU A 54 -3.94 -4.36 -6.62
CA LEU A 54 -3.94 -2.96 -6.23
C LEU A 54 -4.79 -2.79 -4.99
N THR A 55 -4.21 -2.25 -3.94
CA THR A 55 -4.88 -1.92 -2.68
C THR A 55 -4.86 -0.42 -2.48
N LYS A 56 -6.03 0.18 -2.21
CA LYS A 56 -6.17 1.60 -1.88
C LYS A 56 -6.84 1.72 -0.53
N GLY A 57 -6.34 2.61 0.33
CA GLY A 57 -6.92 2.82 1.64
C GLY A 57 -6.23 3.95 2.38
N THR A 58 -6.43 3.97 3.69
CA THR A 58 -5.81 4.94 4.60
C THR A 58 -4.75 4.24 5.43
N TRP A 59 -3.62 4.90 5.63
CA TRP A 59 -2.65 4.54 6.65
C TRP A 59 -2.83 5.43 7.86
N GLU A 60 -2.49 4.90 9.03
CA GLU A 60 -2.40 5.64 10.28
C GLU A 60 -1.08 5.30 10.97
N VAL A 61 -0.63 6.14 11.88
CA VAL A 61 0.51 5.82 12.74
C VAL A 61 -0.04 5.26 14.04
N LYS A 62 0.31 4.02 14.35
CA LYS A 62 -0.06 3.41 15.63
C LYS A 62 0.50 4.26 16.77
N ASN A 63 -0.31 4.61 17.76
CA ASN A 63 0.04 5.47 18.88
C ASN A 63 0.34 6.95 18.50
N ASP A 64 -0.19 7.42 17.36
CA ASP A 64 -0.17 8.84 16.97
C ASP A 64 -1.46 9.17 16.18
N PHE A 65 -1.72 10.44 15.90
CA PHE A 65 -2.91 10.91 15.18
C PHE A 65 -2.64 11.20 13.70
N MET A 66 -1.48 10.77 13.19
CA MET A 66 -1.12 10.97 11.78
C MET A 66 -1.77 9.90 10.91
N ALA A 67 -2.43 10.33 9.83
CA ALA A 67 -3.05 9.45 8.86
C ALA A 67 -3.02 10.07 7.44
N GLY A 68 -3.23 9.24 6.44
CA GLY A 68 -3.29 9.68 5.05
C GLY A 68 -3.63 8.55 4.08
N PRO A 69 -3.87 8.86 2.80
CA PRO A 69 -4.16 7.84 1.80
C PRO A 69 -2.88 7.10 1.35
N PHE A 70 -3.04 5.85 0.93
CA PHE A 70 -2.02 5.06 0.24
C PHE A 70 -2.57 4.35 -0.99
N VAL A 71 -1.64 3.99 -1.87
CA VAL A 71 -1.81 3.08 -2.99
C VAL A 71 -0.68 2.04 -2.93
N ASN A 72 -1.04 0.77 -3.02
CA ASN A 72 -0.11 -0.35 -2.91
C ASN A 72 -0.37 -1.35 -4.04
N TYR A 73 0.69 -1.80 -4.70
CA TYR A 73 0.66 -2.88 -5.69
C TYR A 73 1.46 -4.07 -5.15
N MET A 74 0.88 -5.26 -5.15
CA MET A 74 1.58 -6.52 -4.93
C MET A 74 1.57 -7.33 -6.22
N ILE A 75 2.72 -7.39 -6.90
CA ILE A 75 2.90 -8.02 -8.21
C ILE A 75 3.60 -9.37 -8.04
N SER A 76 3.04 -10.42 -8.65
CA SER A 76 3.60 -11.77 -8.60
C SER A 76 4.66 -11.94 -9.69
N ASP A 77 5.92 -12.06 -9.30
CA ASP A 77 7.04 -12.38 -10.18
C ASP A 77 7.34 -13.89 -10.06
N THR A 78 6.66 -14.67 -10.88
CA THR A 78 6.73 -16.14 -10.86
C THR A 78 8.08 -16.68 -11.35
N ILE A 79 8.76 -15.95 -12.23
CA ILE A 79 10.07 -16.31 -12.78
C ILE A 79 11.11 -16.32 -11.65
N ASN A 80 11.15 -15.25 -10.85
CA ASN A 80 12.09 -15.11 -9.73
C ASN A 80 11.53 -15.59 -8.39
N LYS A 81 10.34 -16.22 -8.37
CA LYS A 81 9.65 -16.74 -7.18
C LYS A 81 9.52 -15.70 -6.05
N ARG A 82 9.19 -14.45 -6.40
CA ARG A 82 9.06 -13.35 -5.42
C ARG A 82 7.78 -12.54 -5.63
N ILE A 83 7.42 -11.78 -4.61
CA ILE A 83 6.37 -10.75 -4.71
C ILE A 83 7.07 -9.40 -4.69
N ILE A 84 6.77 -8.57 -5.68
CA ILE A 84 7.24 -7.19 -5.74
C ILE A 84 6.15 -6.31 -5.14
N VAL A 85 6.50 -5.56 -4.10
CA VAL A 85 5.59 -4.62 -3.45
C VAL A 85 5.99 -3.21 -3.86
N LEU A 86 5.07 -2.49 -4.49
CA LEU A 86 5.23 -1.07 -4.81
C LEU A 86 4.26 -0.29 -3.93
N GLU A 87 4.75 0.73 -3.24
CA GLU A 87 3.93 1.49 -2.32
C GLU A 87 4.17 2.98 -2.46
N GLY A 88 3.06 3.73 -2.50
CA GLY A 88 3.04 5.18 -2.44
C GLY A 88 2.01 5.63 -1.42
N PHE A 89 2.40 6.54 -0.54
CA PHE A 89 1.50 7.14 0.45
C PHE A 89 1.80 8.62 0.59
N ALA A 90 0.78 9.40 0.91
CA ALA A 90 0.92 10.85 1.07
C ALA A 90 0.61 11.27 2.52
N PHE A 91 1.53 12.01 3.12
CA PHE A 91 1.28 12.79 4.33
C PHE A 91 1.22 14.27 3.95
N ALA A 92 0.02 14.84 3.95
CA ALA A 92 -0.20 16.22 3.54
C ALA A 92 -1.35 16.83 4.35
N PRO A 93 -1.14 17.17 5.64
CA PRO A 93 -2.19 17.76 6.47
C PRO A 93 -2.71 19.07 5.85
N SER A 94 -3.99 19.38 6.07
CA SER A 94 -4.64 20.64 5.63
C SER A 94 -4.76 20.88 4.12
N VAL A 95 -4.27 19.99 3.26
CA VAL A 95 -4.41 20.09 1.79
C VAL A 95 -5.16 18.90 1.19
N SER A 96 -5.78 19.10 0.03
CA SER A 96 -6.39 18.01 -0.73
C SER A 96 -5.31 17.02 -1.20
N LYS A 97 -5.54 15.72 -0.97
CA LYS A 97 -4.57 14.67 -1.32
C LYS A 97 -4.86 13.99 -2.66
N ARG A 98 -5.94 14.39 -3.35
CA ARG A 98 -6.37 13.74 -4.60
C ARG A 98 -5.27 13.75 -5.66
N GLU A 99 -4.66 14.91 -5.89
CA GLU A 99 -3.61 15.07 -6.90
C GLU A 99 -2.38 14.23 -6.57
N TYR A 100 -1.91 14.25 -5.31
CA TYR A 100 -0.82 13.38 -4.87
C TYR A 100 -1.13 11.89 -5.10
N MET A 101 -2.36 11.46 -4.81
CA MET A 101 -2.75 10.06 -5.03
C MET A 101 -2.87 9.71 -6.51
N PHE A 102 -3.29 10.66 -7.35
CA PHE A 102 -3.32 10.48 -8.79
C PHE A 102 -1.89 10.35 -9.35
N GLU A 103 -0.99 11.24 -8.94
CA GLU A 103 0.42 11.23 -9.33
C GLU A 103 1.12 9.95 -8.87
N LEU A 104 1.02 9.59 -7.59
CA LEU A 104 1.59 8.34 -7.05
C LEU A 104 1.08 7.12 -7.81
N ASN A 105 -0.23 7.02 -8.03
CA ASN A 105 -0.81 5.92 -8.79
C ASN A 105 -0.28 5.89 -10.23
N THR A 106 -0.10 7.05 -10.87
CA THR A 106 0.45 7.16 -12.23
C THR A 106 1.89 6.67 -12.28
N ILE A 107 2.74 7.13 -11.36
CA ILE A 107 4.14 6.69 -11.25
C ILE A 107 4.20 5.17 -11.06
N LEU A 108 3.52 4.63 -10.05
CA LEU A 108 3.56 3.19 -9.75
C LEU A 108 3.02 2.33 -10.91
N ASN A 109 2.00 2.81 -11.64
CA ASN A 109 1.42 2.08 -12.77
C ASN A 109 2.31 2.07 -14.03
N THR A 110 3.40 2.85 -14.05
CA THR A 110 4.39 2.81 -15.12
C THR A 110 5.58 1.90 -14.82
N PHE A 111 5.54 1.19 -13.69
CA PHE A 111 6.56 0.21 -13.32
C PHE A 111 6.81 -0.80 -14.44
N LYS A 112 8.10 -1.03 -14.72
CA LYS A 112 8.59 -2.09 -15.60
C LYS A 112 9.74 -2.81 -14.91
N LEU A 113 9.70 -4.14 -14.89
CA LEU A 113 10.81 -4.92 -14.39
C LEU A 113 11.82 -5.13 -15.53
N LYS A 114 13.02 -4.57 -15.39
CA LYS A 114 14.12 -4.84 -16.32
C LYS A 114 14.70 -6.22 -15.98
N ASN A 115 14.77 -7.08 -16.99
CA ASN A 115 15.44 -8.38 -16.91
C ASN A 115 16.96 -8.21 -16.91
#